data_AF-A0A535T089-F1
#
_entry.id   AF-A0A535T089-F1
#
_cell.length_a   1.000
_cell.length_b   1.000
_cell.length_c   1.000
_cell.angle_alpha   90.00
_cell.angle_beta   90.00
_cell.angle_gamma   90.00
#
_symmetry.space_group_name_H-M   'P 1'
#
loop_
_entity.id
_entity.type
_entity.pdbx_description
1 polymer ?
#
loop_
_entity_poly.entity_id
_entity_poly.type
_entity_poly.pdbx_seq_one_letter_code
_entity_poly.pdbx_strand_id
1 'polypeptide(L)' 'MTTDMSVAVGGMKLRGPVLAASGTFGYGTEVPLVERRALGAMVSKGIFLR' A
#
# COMPACT_ATOMS: atom_id res chain seq x y z
N MET A 1 13.52 -19.09 9.68
CA MET A 1 14.24 -17.80 9.65
C MET A 1 13.51 -16.93 8.65
N THR A 2 12.98 -15.79 9.06
CA THR A 2 12.13 -14.93 8.20
C THR A 2 12.89 -13.65 7.90
N THR A 3 12.98 -13.26 6.64
CA THR A 3 13.69 -12.06 6.20
C THR A 3 12.94 -10.80 6.66
N ASP A 4 13.67 -9.82 7.20
CA ASP A 4 13.11 -8.48 7.46
C ASP A 4 12.91 -7.75 6.13
N MET A 5 11.66 -7.37 5.84
CA MET A 5 11.27 -6.68 4.62
C MET A 5 11.01 -5.18 4.87
N SER A 6 11.23 -4.67 6.08
CA SER A 6 10.94 -3.27 6.39
C SER A 6 11.84 -2.29 5.62
N VAL A 7 11.27 -1.15 5.21
CA VAL A 7 11.98 -0.11 4.44
C VAL A 7 11.66 1.28 4.96
N ALA A 8 12.59 2.23 4.77
CA ALA A 8 12.42 3.64 5.10
C ALA A 8 12.44 4.49 3.82
N VAL A 9 11.36 5.21 3.54
CA VAL A 9 11.20 6.03 2.33
C VAL A 9 10.43 7.31 2.66
N GLY A 10 10.93 8.48 2.24
CA GLY A 10 10.21 9.76 2.39
C GLY A 10 9.81 10.10 3.84
N GLY A 11 10.61 9.68 4.83
CA GLY A 11 10.32 9.87 6.25
C GLY A 11 9.34 8.84 6.86
N MET A 12 8.82 7.90 6.09
CA MET A 12 7.93 6.84 6.55
C MET A 12 8.66 5.51 6.72
N LYS A 13 8.29 4.74 7.74
CA LYS A 13 8.71 3.34 7.93
C LYS A 13 7.60 2.41 7.49
N LEU A 14 7.87 1.57 6.49
CA LEU A 14 6.91 0.59 5.94
C LEU A 14 7.27 -0.82 6.37
N ARG A 15 6.26 -1.69 6.50
CA ARG A 15 6.42 -3.11 6.85
C ARG A 15 7.04 -3.95 5.71
N GLY A 16 7.05 -3.42 4.50
CA GLY A 16 7.43 -4.13 3.28
C GLY A 16 7.64 -3.15 2.11
N PRO A 17 8.38 -3.55 1.06
CA PRO A 17 8.60 -2.73 -0.13
C PRO A 17 7.44 -2.79 -1.14
N VAL A 18 6.43 -3.64 -0.89
CA VAL A 18 5.31 -3.85 -1.83
C VAL A 18 4.14 -2.95 -1.47
N LEU A 19 3.72 -2.12 -2.43
CA LEU A 19 2.58 -1.22 -2.29
C LEU A 19 1.59 -1.40 -3.43
N ALA A 20 0.29 -1.25 -3.14
CA ALA A 20 -0.71 -1.12 -4.20
C ALA A 20 -0.63 0.26 -4.85
N ALA A 21 -0.58 0.30 -6.20
CA ALA A 21 -0.52 1.54 -6.97
C ALA A 21 -1.87 2.30 -6.97
N SER A 22 -1.84 3.61 -7.18
CA SER A 22 -3.07 4.42 -7.27
C SER A 22 -4.00 3.89 -8.36
N GLY A 23 -5.31 3.89 -8.09
CA GLY A 23 -6.32 3.42 -9.04
C GLY A 23 -6.47 1.90 -9.12
N THR A 24 -5.59 1.12 -8.48
CA THR A 24 -5.70 -0.35 -8.43
C THR A 24 -6.49 -0.86 -7.22
N PHE A 25 -6.60 -0.04 -6.16
CA PHE A 25 -7.27 -0.40 -4.89
C PHE A 25 -8.32 0.60 -4.40
N GLY A 26 -8.73 1.58 -5.22
CA GLY A 26 -9.71 2.60 -4.81
C GLY A 26 -9.29 3.31 -3.51
N TYR A 27 -10.15 3.26 -2.50
CA TYR A 27 -9.86 3.70 -1.13
C TYR A 27 -9.61 2.54 -0.14
N GLY A 28 -9.35 1.35 -0.66
CA GLY A 28 -8.96 0.17 0.10
C GLY A 28 -10.14 -0.67 0.59
N THR A 29 -11.39 -0.29 0.32
CA THR A 29 -12.61 -1.02 0.72
C THR A 29 -13.16 -1.96 -0.36
N GLU A 30 -12.73 -1.78 -1.61
CA GLU A 30 -13.41 -2.29 -2.81
C GLU A 30 -12.76 -3.55 -3.42
N VAL A 31 -11.60 -4.00 -2.93
CA VAL A 31 -10.82 -5.06 -3.61
C VAL A 31 -10.79 -6.38 -2.81
N PRO A 32 -11.29 -7.49 -3.40
CA PRO A 32 -11.31 -8.81 -2.77
C PRO A 32 -10.09 -9.69 -3.09
N LEU A 33 -9.16 -9.25 -3.95
CA LEU A 33 -8.17 -10.13 -4.59
C LEU A 33 -6.85 -10.36 -3.80
N VAL A 34 -6.53 -9.54 -2.80
CA VAL A 34 -5.33 -9.69 -1.93
C VAL A 34 -5.66 -9.29 -0.50
N GLU A 35 -5.15 -10.06 0.47
CA GLU A 35 -5.19 -9.73 1.88
C GLU A 35 -4.42 -8.43 2.14
N ARG A 36 -5.13 -7.35 2.50
CA ARG A 36 -4.56 -5.99 2.67
C ARG A 36 -3.40 -5.94 3.66
N ARG A 37 -3.38 -6.87 4.63
CA ARG A 37 -2.33 -6.96 5.66
C ARG A 37 -0.98 -7.40 5.09
N ALA A 38 -0.96 -8.04 3.92
CA ALA A 38 0.26 -8.48 3.24
C ALA A 38 1.02 -7.33 2.54
N LEU A 39 0.36 -6.20 2.27
CA LEU A 39 0.99 -5.03 1.67
C LEU A 39 1.73 -4.19 2.71
N GLY A 40 2.85 -3.58 2.31
CA GLY A 40 3.59 -2.62 3.11
C GLY A 40 2.81 -1.31 3.29
N ALA A 41 2.14 -0.86 2.23
CA ALA A 41 1.19 0.27 2.21
C ALA A 41 0.33 0.25 0.92
N MET A 42 -0.53 1.25 0.75
CA MET A 42 -1.29 1.48 -0.49
C MET A 42 -1.33 2.96 -0.85
N VAL A 43 -1.41 3.27 -2.15
CA VAL A 43 -1.64 4.62 -2.66
C VAL A 43 -3.12 4.74 -3.04
N SER A 44 -3.85 5.66 -2.41
CA SER A 44 -5.28 5.85 -2.67
C SER A 44 -5.55 6.33 -4.09
N LYS A 45 -6.82 6.20 -4.53
CA LYS A 45 -7.32 6.92 -5.72
C LYS A 45 -7.01 8.41 -5.60
N GLY A 46 -6.64 9.04 -6.71
CA GLY A 46 -6.51 10.49 -6.82
C GLY A 46 -7.83 11.21 -6.51
N ILE A 47 -7.71 12.40 -5.93
CA ILE A 47 -8.82 13.32 -5.64
C ILE A 47 -8.70 14.54 -6.54
N PHE A 48 -9.84 15.07 -6.98
CA PHE A 48 -9.90 16.24 -7.85
C PHE A 48 -10.86 17.27 -7.24
N LEU A 49 -10.42 18.52 -7.16
CA LEU A 49 -11.30 19.65 -6.82
C LEU A 49 -11.69 20.33 -8.14
N ARG A 50 -12.99 20.61 -8.30
CA ARG A 50 -13.52 21.30 -9.48
C ARG A 50 -13.35 22.80 -9.37
#